data_AF-A0A1X7PFW4-F1
#
_entry.id   AF-A0A1X7PFW4-F1
#
_cell.length_a   1.000
_cell.length_b   1.000
_cell.length_c   1.000
_cell.angle_alpha   90.00
_cell.angle_beta   90.00
_cell.angle_gamma   90.00
#
_symmetry.space_group_name_H-M   'P 1'
#
loop_
_entity.id
_entity.type
_entity.pdbx_description
1 polymer ?
#
loop_
_entity_poly.entity_id
_entity_poly.type
_entity_poly.pdbx_seq_one_letter_code
_entity_poly.pdbx_strand_id
1 'polypeptide(L)'
;MDRVLHIIHGIEDSEYRIDTDHAARYTPGRKSGRDIETLYVPVKYVRRFRHQFDDYTWISVIRNPYDRLVSMYNYDVRRYAKYFDRRTYLYAGLFKRAAFVLGRDPRTTQRNAILRRIGFDRFVRGLEKSGTDFDIHFMRQTDIMFYDLLSYDRLIDVDRLSTDLPPLLRKLGVQEELVERLTPFPRSNPSRPSDARYDETTRATAYRLYQPDFAALTPWTSSVPGE
;
A
#
# COMPACT_ATOMS: atom_id res chain seq x y z
N MET A 1 -13.49 -17.48 -19.85
CA MET A 1 -13.63 -16.16 -19.18
C MET A 1 -12.78 -16.22 -17.95
N ASP A 2 -11.63 -15.55 -17.98
CA ASP A 2 -10.67 -15.58 -16.90
C ASP A 2 -11.23 -14.78 -15.72
N ARG A 3 -11.32 -15.41 -14.55
CA ARG A 3 -11.83 -14.75 -13.34
C ARG A 3 -10.68 -13.98 -12.71
N VAL A 4 -10.90 -12.70 -12.43
CA VAL A 4 -9.94 -11.86 -11.71
C VAL A 4 -10.33 -11.84 -10.24
N LEU A 5 -9.45 -12.35 -9.39
CA LEU A 5 -9.64 -12.29 -7.95
C LEU A 5 -8.77 -11.17 -7.37
N HIS A 6 -9.40 -10.20 -6.72
CA HIS A 6 -8.69 -9.19 -5.95
C HIS A 6 -8.60 -9.63 -4.49
N ILE A 7 -7.41 -10.03 -4.06
CA ILE A 7 -7.17 -10.50 -2.69
C ILE A 7 -6.69 -9.33 -1.86
N ILE A 8 -7.46 -8.97 -0.83
CA ILE A 8 -6.98 -8.08 0.22
C ILE A 8 -6.47 -8.98 1.35
N HIS A 9 -5.15 -9.05 1.46
CA HIS A 9 -4.49 -9.76 2.54
C HIS A 9 -4.79 -9.06 3.87
N GLY A 10 -5.55 -9.74 4.73
CA GLY A 10 -5.77 -9.31 6.10
C GLY A 10 -4.58 -9.73 6.96
N ILE A 11 -3.82 -8.76 7.45
CA ILE A 11 -2.97 -8.96 8.63
C ILE A 11 -3.94 -9.05 9.81
N GLU A 12 -3.80 -10.08 10.64
CA GLU A 12 -4.68 -10.32 11.79
C GLU A 12 -4.76 -9.08 12.68
N ASP A 13 -5.80 -8.27 12.51
CA ASP A 13 -6.23 -7.31 13.52
C ASP A 13 -6.95 -8.14 14.59
N SER A 14 -6.45 -8.09 15.82
CA SER A 14 -6.78 -8.98 16.95
C SER A 14 -8.27 -9.06 17.36
N GLU A 15 -9.16 -8.38 16.64
CA GLU A 15 -10.61 -8.39 16.87
C GLU A 15 -11.42 -9.19 15.81
N TYR A 16 -10.79 -9.72 14.75
CA TYR A 16 -11.49 -10.56 13.77
C TYR A 16 -11.37 -12.06 14.11
N ARG A 17 -12.32 -12.56 14.90
CA ARG A 17 -12.50 -14.01 15.13
C ARG A 17 -13.07 -14.67 13.87
N ILE A 18 -12.23 -15.44 13.18
CA ILE A 18 -12.66 -16.37 12.13
C ILE A 18 -13.05 -17.68 12.80
N ASP A 19 -14.30 -18.10 12.58
CA ASP A 19 -14.85 -19.37 13.03
C ASP A 19 -14.07 -20.52 12.38
N THR A 20 -13.44 -21.37 13.20
CA THR A 20 -12.36 -22.28 12.77
C THR A 20 -12.85 -23.65 12.30
N ASP A 21 -14.15 -23.94 12.42
CA ASP A 21 -14.70 -25.26 12.09
C ASP A 21 -15.28 -25.38 10.67
N HIS A 22 -15.16 -24.33 9.84
CA HIS A 22 -15.61 -24.35 8.44
C HIS A 22 -14.50 -23.89 7.49
N ALA A 23 -13.68 -24.83 7.04
CA ALA A 23 -12.54 -24.63 6.13
C ALA A 23 -12.88 -24.14 4.69
N ALA A 24 -14.01 -23.47 4.47
CA ALA A 24 -14.46 -23.08 3.12
C ALA A 24 -15.35 -21.82 3.06
N ARG A 25 -15.33 -20.95 4.07
CA ARG A 25 -16.05 -19.67 3.99
C ARG A 25 -15.07 -18.50 4.06
N TYR A 26 -14.49 -18.18 2.91
CA TYR A 26 -13.95 -16.85 2.65
C TYR A 26 -15.04 -15.83 3.01
N THR A 27 -14.76 -14.86 3.88
CA THR A 27 -15.75 -13.83 4.18
C THR A 27 -15.76 -12.84 3.01
N PRO A 28 -16.88 -12.68 2.27
CA PRO A 28 -16.95 -11.70 1.21
C PRO A 28 -16.88 -10.30 1.83
N GLY A 29 -15.85 -9.53 1.48
CA GLY A 29 -15.85 -8.10 1.73
C GLY A 29 -16.84 -7.42 0.79
N ARG A 30 -18.05 -7.09 1.26
CA ARG A 30 -19.05 -6.39 0.43
C ARG A 30 -18.71 -4.90 0.31
N LYS A 31 -17.98 -4.50 -0.74
CA LYS A 31 -18.11 -3.16 -1.34
C LYS A 31 -18.77 -3.33 -2.70
N SER A 32 -19.97 -2.77 -2.84
CA SER A 32 -20.88 -2.98 -3.97
C SER A 32 -20.31 -2.44 -5.29
N GLY A 33 -19.67 -3.31 -6.05
CA GLY A 33 -19.57 -3.29 -7.51
C GLY A 33 -19.79 -4.73 -7.96
N ARG A 34 -20.73 -4.97 -8.89
CA ARG A 34 -21.41 -6.27 -9.04
C ARG A 34 -20.54 -7.49 -9.39
N ASP A 35 -19.24 -7.32 -9.70
CA ASP A 35 -18.39 -8.42 -10.19
C ASP A 35 -17.01 -8.52 -9.50
N ILE A 36 -16.81 -7.87 -8.34
CA ILE A 36 -15.56 -7.97 -7.58
C ILE A 36 -15.81 -8.68 -6.24
N GLU A 37 -15.26 -9.88 -6.10
CA GLU A 37 -15.21 -10.59 -4.83
C GLU A 37 -13.91 -10.27 -4.09
N THR A 38 -14.03 -9.84 -2.83
CA THR A 38 -12.88 -9.70 -1.92
C THR A 38 -12.93 -10.84 -0.94
N LEU A 39 -11.86 -11.64 -0.89
CA LEU A 39 -11.72 -12.79 0.00
C LEU A 39 -10.60 -12.53 1.01
N TYR A 40 -10.89 -12.71 2.29
CA TYR A 40 -9.89 -12.68 3.36
C TYR A 40 -9.34 -14.09 3.58
N VAL A 41 -8.02 -14.23 3.52
CA VAL A 41 -7.33 -15.52 3.62
C VAL A 41 -6.27 -15.44 4.72
N PRO A 42 -6.39 -16.22 5.81
CA PRO A 42 -5.34 -16.30 6.83
C PRO A 42 -4.02 -16.80 6.22
N VAL A 43 -2.89 -16.23 6.68
CA VAL A 43 -1.55 -16.51 6.12
C VAL A 43 -1.25 -18.01 6.02
N LYS A 44 -1.60 -18.78 7.04
CA LYS A 44 -1.39 -20.25 7.08
C LYS A 44 -2.11 -21.02 5.96
N TYR A 45 -3.11 -20.43 5.32
CA TYR A 45 -3.88 -21.04 4.23
C TYR A 45 -3.55 -20.47 2.84
N VAL A 46 -2.68 -19.45 2.75
CA VAL A 46 -2.40 -18.75 1.50
C VAL A 46 -1.87 -19.67 0.39
N ARG A 47 -1.00 -20.64 0.73
CA ARG A 47 -0.52 -21.63 -0.26
C ARG A 47 -1.63 -22.55 -0.78
N ARG A 48 -2.46 -23.08 0.12
CA ARG A 48 -3.62 -23.91 -0.26
C ARG A 48 -4.60 -23.10 -1.12
N PHE A 49 -4.82 -21.85 -0.75
CA PHE A 49 -5.64 -20.92 -1.50
C PHE A 49 -5.10 -20.73 -2.93
N ARG A 50 -3.79 -20.52 -3.08
CA ARG A 50 -3.14 -20.42 -4.40
C ARG A 50 -3.31 -21.67 -5.26
N HIS A 51 -3.29 -22.85 -4.66
CA HIS A 51 -3.53 -24.11 -5.37
C HIS A 51 -5.01 -24.32 -5.74
N GLN A 52 -5.94 -23.84 -4.91
CA GLN A 52 -7.38 -23.96 -5.20
C GLN A 52 -7.81 -23.10 -6.39
N PHE A 53 -7.11 -21.98 -6.63
CA PHE A 53 -7.39 -21.02 -7.70
C PHE A 53 -6.18 -20.94 -8.63
N ASP A 54 -5.68 -22.10 -9.07
CA ASP A 54 -4.51 -22.18 -9.93
C ASP A 54 -4.79 -21.79 -11.39
N ASP A 55 -6.06 -21.83 -11.79
CA ASP A 55 -6.61 -21.36 -13.06
C ASP A 55 -6.83 -19.84 -13.11
N TYR A 56 -6.60 -19.11 -12.00
CA TYR A 56 -6.76 -17.66 -11.94
C TYR A 56 -5.47 -16.94 -12.30
N THR A 57 -5.57 -15.70 -12.81
CA THR A 57 -4.41 -14.81 -12.95
C THR A 57 -4.17 -14.04 -11.66
N TRP A 58 -2.99 -14.22 -11.07
CA TRP A 58 -2.55 -13.59 -9.84
C TRP A 58 -1.78 -12.32 -10.12
N ILE A 59 -2.34 -11.19 -9.70
CA ILE A 59 -1.75 -9.87 -9.88
C ILE A 59 -1.50 -9.20 -8.55
N SER A 60 -0.48 -8.36 -8.48
CA SER A 60 -0.30 -7.41 -7.38
C SER A 60 0.14 -6.05 -7.92
N VAL A 61 -0.11 -5.00 -7.15
CA VAL A 61 0.37 -3.65 -7.45
C VAL A 61 1.55 -3.35 -6.55
N ILE A 62 2.65 -2.93 -7.17
CA ILE A 62 3.87 -2.57 -6.49
C ILE A 62 4.18 -1.09 -6.72
N ARG A 63 5.09 -0.57 -5.90
CA ARG A 63 5.64 0.76 -6.03
C ARG A 63 7.13 0.75 -5.71
N ASN A 64 7.90 1.65 -6.31
CA ASN A 64 9.27 1.91 -5.87
C ASN A 64 9.31 2.16 -4.34
N PRO A 65 10.18 1.48 -3.57
CA PRO A 65 10.18 1.62 -2.11
C PRO A 65 10.47 3.04 -1.62
N TYR A 66 11.29 3.82 -2.34
CA TYR A 66 11.55 5.21 -1.98
C TYR A 66 10.29 6.08 -2.12
N ASP A 67 9.59 5.96 -3.24
CA ASP A 67 8.35 6.72 -3.50
C ASP A 67 7.22 6.28 -2.58
N ARG A 68 7.17 4.98 -2.24
CA ARG A 68 6.25 4.43 -1.25
C ARG A 68 6.50 5.04 0.13
N LEU A 69 7.75 5.14 0.58
CA LEU A 69 8.08 5.73 1.88
C LEU A 69 7.75 7.23 1.95
N VAL A 70 7.98 7.99 0.87
CA VAL A 70 7.54 9.39 0.76
C VAL A 70 6.02 9.48 0.83
N SER A 71 5.30 8.58 0.16
CA SER A 71 3.84 8.49 0.24
C SER A 71 3.37 8.18 1.66
N MET A 72 3.97 7.19 2.34
CA MET A 72 3.65 6.87 3.74
C MET A 72 3.84 8.07 4.65
N TYR A 73 4.94 8.83 4.49
CA TYR A 73 5.14 10.05 5.25
C TYR A 73 4.03 11.08 4.98
N ASN A 74 3.68 11.29 3.71
CA ASN A 74 2.69 12.31 3.35
C ASN A 74 1.25 11.98 3.76
N TYR A 75 0.89 10.69 3.82
CA TYR A 75 -0.49 10.25 4.06
C TYR A 75 -0.69 9.59 5.43
N ASP A 76 0.32 8.88 5.92
CA ASP A 76 0.22 7.99 7.08
C ASP A 76 1.11 8.39 8.28
N VAL A 77 1.84 9.51 8.24
CA VAL A 77 2.62 10.02 9.40
C VAL A 77 1.79 10.15 10.68
N ARG A 78 0.47 10.35 10.54
CA ARG A 78 -0.49 10.32 11.66
C ARG A 78 -0.44 9.00 12.44
N ARG A 79 -0.39 7.87 11.72
CA ARG A 79 -0.36 6.52 12.29
C ARG A 79 0.94 6.33 13.07
N TYR A 80 2.07 6.67 12.45
CA TYR A 80 3.36 6.68 13.14
C TYR A 80 3.33 7.53 14.42
N ALA A 81 2.86 8.78 14.34
CA ALA A 81 2.79 9.66 15.50
C ALA A 81 1.90 9.09 16.62
N LYS A 82 0.79 8.42 16.29
CA LYS A 82 -0.08 7.76 17.27
C LYS A 82 0.70 6.72 18.11
N TYR A 83 1.57 5.93 17.48
CA TYR A 83 2.33 4.88 18.14
C TYR A 83 3.60 5.40 18.82
N PHE A 84 4.39 6.24 18.14
CA PHE A 84 5.76 6.56 18.56
C PHE A 84 6.04 8.04 18.85
N ASP A 85 5.12 8.97 18.57
CA ASP A 85 5.22 10.38 18.96
C ASP A 85 3.87 10.90 19.50
N ARG A 86 3.45 10.31 20.63
CA ARG A 86 2.16 10.62 21.27
C ARG A 86 1.99 12.10 21.58
N ARG A 87 3.08 12.80 21.96
CA ARG A 87 3.05 14.24 22.25
C ARG A 87 2.67 15.04 21.00
N THR A 88 3.30 14.76 19.86
CA THR A 88 2.95 15.39 18.59
C THR A 88 1.52 15.02 18.17
N TYR A 89 1.13 13.75 18.32
CA TYR A 89 -0.22 13.30 17.98
C TYR A 89 -1.32 14.00 18.79
N LEU A 90 -1.15 14.11 20.11
CA LEU A 90 -2.10 14.80 21.00
C LEU A 90 -2.16 16.29 20.72
N TYR A 91 -1.02 16.95 20.53
CA TYR A 91 -0.97 18.35 20.13
C TYR A 91 -1.74 18.59 18.82
N ALA A 92 -1.48 17.78 17.79
CA ALA A 92 -2.20 17.86 16.52
C ALA A 92 -3.71 17.58 16.70
N GLY A 93 -4.10 16.79 17.69
CA GLY A 93 -5.48 16.56 18.11
C GLY A 93 -6.21 17.83 18.55
N LEU A 94 -5.50 18.82 19.12
CA LEU A 94 -6.08 20.13 19.45
C LEU A 94 -6.45 20.90 18.19
N PHE A 95 -5.56 20.93 17.18
CA PHE A 95 -5.83 21.58 15.89
C PHE A 95 -6.96 20.90 15.13
N LYS A 96 -7.06 19.56 15.23
CA LYS A 96 -8.18 18.80 14.68
C LYS A 96 -9.53 19.27 15.23
N ARG A 97 -9.61 19.45 16.56
CA ARG A 97 -10.84 19.92 17.23
C ARG A 97 -11.17 21.34 16.82
N ALA A 98 -10.19 22.24 16.80
CA ALA A 98 -10.38 23.61 16.34
C ALA A 98 -10.85 23.67 14.87
N ALA A 99 -10.24 22.89 13.98
CA ALA A 99 -10.64 22.83 12.56
C ALA A 99 -12.09 22.36 12.39
N PHE A 100 -12.52 21.35 13.16
CA PHE A 100 -13.89 20.86 13.14
C PHE A 100 -14.89 21.95 13.53
N VAL A 101 -14.62 22.70 14.61
CA VAL A 101 -15.47 23.82 15.06
C VAL A 101 -15.52 24.94 14.00
N LEU A 102 -14.43 25.15 13.26
CA LEU A 102 -14.31 26.16 12.21
C LEU A 102 -14.80 25.69 10.82
N GLY A 103 -15.40 24.50 10.71
CA GLY A 103 -15.88 23.95 9.42
C GLY A 103 -14.77 23.63 8.40
N ARG A 104 -13.52 23.48 8.85
CA ARG A 104 -12.37 23.10 8.00
C ARG A 104 -12.16 21.58 8.04
N ASP A 105 -11.45 21.01 7.05
CA ASP A 105 -11.12 19.57 7.06
C ASP A 105 -10.23 19.19 8.26
N PRO A 106 -10.77 18.49 9.26
CA PRO A 106 -10.04 18.18 10.48
C PRO A 106 -8.90 17.17 10.25
N ARG A 107 -9.04 16.27 9.27
CA ARG A 107 -8.01 15.25 8.98
C ARG A 107 -6.80 15.90 8.33
N THR A 108 -7.02 16.74 7.33
CA THR A 108 -5.92 17.49 6.68
C THR A 108 -5.23 18.43 7.67
N THR A 109 -5.98 19.14 8.52
CA THR A 109 -5.38 20.02 9.53
C THR A 109 -4.53 19.24 10.54
N GLN A 110 -5.04 18.13 11.09
CA GLN A 110 -4.27 17.30 12.03
C GLN A 110 -2.95 16.84 11.39
N ARG A 111 -3.03 16.29 10.17
CA ARG A 111 -1.88 15.78 9.44
C ARG A 111 -0.84 16.86 9.19
N ASN A 112 -1.25 18.04 8.70
CA ASN A 112 -0.32 19.14 8.45
C ASN A 112 0.34 19.65 9.75
N ALA A 113 -0.37 19.62 10.89
CA ALA A 113 0.23 19.93 12.19
C ALA A 113 1.28 18.90 12.62
N ILE A 114 1.10 17.63 12.27
CA ILE A 114 2.09 16.56 12.51
C ILE A 114 3.31 16.75 11.59
N LEU A 115 3.10 16.97 10.30
CA LEU A 115 4.18 17.17 9.31
C LEU A 115 5.09 18.35 9.66
N ARG A 116 4.57 19.40 10.31
CA ARG A 116 5.38 20.53 10.81
C ARG A 116 6.33 20.19 11.95
N ARG A 117 6.18 19.02 12.59
CA ARG A 117 6.92 18.62 13.79
C ARG A 117 7.74 17.36 13.62
N ILE A 118 7.33 16.51 12.70
CA ILE A 118 8.03 15.29 12.34
C ILE A 118 8.49 15.50 10.91
N GLY A 119 9.74 15.94 10.74
CA GLY A 119 10.39 15.99 9.43
C GLY A 119 10.59 14.58 8.85
N PHE A 120 10.85 14.51 7.55
CA PHE A 120 10.96 13.24 6.84
C PHE A 120 12.13 12.38 7.35
N ASP A 121 13.30 12.98 7.53
CA ASP A 121 14.49 12.37 8.14
C ASP A 121 14.19 11.80 9.55
N ARG A 122 13.44 12.55 10.38
CA ARG A 122 13.06 12.13 11.73
C ARG A 122 12.07 10.98 11.69
N PHE A 123 11.16 10.99 10.72
CA PHE A 123 10.23 9.89 10.48
C PHE A 123 10.96 8.61 10.06
N VAL A 124 11.88 8.69 9.09
CA VAL A 124 12.66 7.53 8.60
C VAL A 124 13.54 6.93 9.71
N ARG A 125 14.25 7.76 10.47
CA ARG A 125 15.00 7.30 11.67
C ARG A 125 14.10 6.72 12.74
N GLY A 126 12.88 7.26 12.87
CA GLY A 126 11.84 6.72 13.71
C GLY A 126 11.51 5.28 13.36
N LEU A 127 11.23 5.02 12.08
CA LEU A 127 10.97 3.67 11.56
C LEU A 127 12.17 2.73 11.73
N GLU A 128 13.39 3.20 11.51
CA GLU A 128 14.61 2.40 11.75
C GLU A 128 14.69 1.92 13.20
N LYS A 129 14.31 2.78 14.16
CA LYS A 129 14.29 2.42 15.58
C LYS A 129 13.11 1.54 15.98
N SER A 130 11.92 1.79 15.43
CA SER A 130 10.68 1.14 15.86
C SER A 130 10.35 -0.14 15.11
N GLY A 131 11.01 -0.41 13.98
CA GLY A 131 10.53 -1.38 12.99
C GLY A 131 9.36 -0.83 12.17
N THR A 132 8.90 -1.64 11.22
CA THR A 132 7.83 -1.30 10.25
C THR A 132 6.60 -2.21 10.35
N ASP A 133 6.63 -3.22 11.22
CA ASP A 133 5.60 -4.25 11.42
C ASP A 133 4.41 -3.82 12.27
N PHE A 134 4.52 -2.68 12.97
CA PHE A 134 3.46 -2.16 13.84
C PHE A 134 2.19 -1.67 13.12
N ASP A 135 2.26 -1.41 11.80
CA ASP A 135 1.10 -1.03 10.98
C ASP A 135 1.38 -1.40 9.51
N ILE A 136 0.42 -2.06 8.86
CA ILE A 136 0.50 -2.55 7.47
C ILE A 136 0.94 -1.48 6.46
N HIS A 137 0.66 -0.20 6.73
CA HIS A 137 1.02 0.88 5.81
C HIS A 137 2.55 1.08 5.75
N PHE A 138 3.30 0.67 6.78
CA PHE A 138 4.76 0.81 6.83
C PHE A 138 5.49 -0.50 6.52
N MET A 139 4.83 -1.64 6.66
CA MET A 139 5.40 -2.97 6.37
C MET A 139 5.98 -3.06 4.96
N ARG A 140 6.95 -3.94 4.73
CA ARG A 140 7.53 -4.15 3.40
C ARG A 140 6.46 -4.72 2.45
N GLN A 141 6.49 -4.34 1.17
CA GLN A 141 5.53 -4.85 0.17
C GLN A 141 5.67 -6.37 0.00
N THR A 142 6.90 -6.87 0.03
CA THR A 142 7.20 -8.30 0.00
C THR A 142 6.53 -9.07 1.12
N ASP A 143 6.47 -8.51 2.33
CA ASP A 143 5.75 -9.12 3.46
C ASP A 143 4.23 -9.08 3.25
N ILE A 144 3.69 -7.94 2.82
CA ILE A 144 2.24 -7.75 2.60
C ILE A 144 1.72 -8.66 1.49
N MET A 145 2.54 -8.89 0.46
CA MET A 145 2.25 -9.76 -0.66
C MET A 145 2.57 -11.23 -0.39
N PHE A 146 3.14 -11.55 0.79
CA PHE A 146 3.62 -12.90 1.09
C PHE A 146 4.45 -13.48 -0.06
N TYR A 147 5.43 -12.70 -0.54
CA TYR A 147 6.20 -13.00 -1.76
C TYR A 147 6.99 -14.32 -1.66
N ASP A 148 7.25 -14.79 -0.45
CA ASP A 148 7.85 -16.08 -0.12
C ASP A 148 6.86 -17.26 -0.18
N LEU A 149 5.56 -16.98 -0.18
CA LEU A 149 4.47 -17.97 -0.20
C LEU A 149 3.69 -17.97 -1.51
N LEU A 150 3.68 -16.86 -2.25
CA LEU A 150 2.89 -16.67 -3.46
C LEU A 150 3.75 -16.29 -4.66
N SER A 151 3.47 -16.93 -5.79
CA SER A 151 3.93 -16.49 -7.10
C SER A 151 2.84 -15.66 -7.78
N TYR A 152 3.23 -14.51 -8.31
CA TYR A 152 2.36 -13.62 -9.07
C TYR A 152 2.66 -13.74 -10.57
N ASP A 153 1.63 -13.82 -11.40
CA ASP A 153 1.76 -13.84 -12.86
C ASP A 153 2.19 -12.47 -13.40
N ARG A 154 1.75 -11.40 -12.71
CA ARG A 154 2.07 -10.01 -13.04
C ARG A 154 2.20 -9.15 -11.79
N LEU A 155 3.19 -8.28 -11.81
CA LEU A 155 3.30 -7.14 -10.90
C LEU A 155 3.08 -5.87 -11.71
N ILE A 156 2.21 -4.99 -11.22
CA ILE A 156 1.86 -3.72 -11.88
C ILE A 156 2.56 -2.62 -11.10
N ASP A 157 3.43 -1.84 -11.75
CA ASP A 157 4.01 -0.67 -11.10
C ASP A 157 3.00 0.49 -11.15
N VAL A 158 2.61 0.98 -9.97
CA VAL A 158 1.64 2.08 -9.86
C VAL A 158 2.13 3.35 -10.56
N ASP A 159 3.44 3.59 -10.61
CA ASP A 159 4.01 4.76 -11.25
C ASP A 159 4.04 4.60 -12.79
N ARG A 160 3.83 3.37 -13.30
CA ARG A 160 3.73 3.00 -14.71
C ARG A 160 2.37 2.42 -15.09
N LEU A 161 1.33 2.69 -14.30
CA LEU A 161 -0.01 2.11 -14.49
C LEU A 161 -0.54 2.31 -15.92
N SER A 162 -0.26 3.45 -16.53
CA SER A 162 -0.66 3.77 -17.91
C SER A 162 -0.07 2.83 -18.95
N THR A 163 1.08 2.24 -18.66
CA THR A 163 1.80 1.32 -19.55
C THR A 163 1.53 -0.14 -19.18
N ASP A 164 1.43 -0.44 -17.89
CA ASP A 164 1.34 -1.82 -17.39
C ASP A 164 -0.09 -2.37 -17.40
N LEU A 165 -1.10 -1.50 -17.24
CA LEU A 165 -2.50 -1.93 -17.16
C LEU A 165 -3.11 -2.32 -18.51
N PRO A 166 -2.89 -1.61 -19.64
CA PRO A 166 -3.48 -2.01 -20.94
C PRO A 166 -3.15 -3.45 -21.38
N PRO A 167 -1.90 -3.93 -21.31
CA PRO A 167 -1.58 -5.33 -21.64
C PRO A 167 -2.32 -6.34 -20.75
N LEU A 168 -2.51 -6.03 -19.47
CA LEU A 168 -3.27 -6.88 -18.55
C LEU A 168 -4.75 -6.93 -18.94
N LEU A 169 -5.37 -5.77 -19.20
CA LEU A 169 -6.77 -5.71 -19.61
C LEU A 169 -7.03 -6.49 -20.90
N ARG A 170 -6.13 -6.38 -21.90
CA ARG A 170 -6.20 -7.18 -23.13
C ARG A 170 -6.10 -8.68 -22.87
N LYS A 171 -5.17 -9.09 -22.00
CA LYS A 171 -5.04 -10.51 -21.58
C LYS A 171 -6.33 -11.03 -20.95
N LEU A 172 -7.03 -10.19 -20.20
CA LEU A 172 -8.31 -10.51 -19.55
C LEU A 172 -9.52 -10.45 -20.51
N GLY A 173 -9.30 -10.19 -21.80
CA GLY A 173 -10.35 -10.14 -22.80
C GLY A 173 -11.20 -8.87 -22.77
N VAL A 174 -10.71 -7.78 -22.16
CA VAL A 174 -11.35 -6.47 -22.25
C VAL A 174 -11.25 -5.97 -23.69
N GLN A 175 -12.38 -5.50 -24.23
CA GLN A 175 -12.47 -4.98 -25.60
C GLN A 175 -11.50 -3.82 -25.83
N GLU A 176 -10.83 -3.79 -26.98
CA GLU A 176 -9.78 -2.80 -27.29
C GLU A 176 -10.32 -1.38 -27.19
N GLU A 177 -11.54 -1.14 -27.64
CA GLU A 177 -12.19 0.17 -27.57
C GLU A 177 -12.35 0.67 -26.12
N LEU A 178 -12.57 -0.23 -25.16
CA LEU A 178 -12.62 0.12 -23.74
C LEU A 178 -11.23 0.37 -23.17
N VAL A 179 -10.22 -0.40 -23.59
CA VAL A 179 -8.82 -0.20 -23.17
C VAL A 179 -8.29 1.16 -23.67
N GLU A 180 -8.56 1.50 -24.92
CA GLU A 180 -8.21 2.80 -25.51
C GLU A 180 -8.90 3.96 -24.79
N ARG A 181 -10.20 3.83 -24.48
CA ARG A 181 -10.95 4.87 -23.73
C ARG A 181 -10.40 5.13 -22.33
N LEU A 182 -9.79 4.14 -21.69
CA LEU A 182 -9.18 4.28 -20.36
C LEU A 182 -7.76 4.86 -20.43
N THR A 183 -7.18 5.01 -21.62
CA THR A 183 -5.81 5.46 -21.85
C THR A 183 -5.80 6.88 -22.46
N PRO A 184 -5.04 7.85 -21.89
CA PRO A 184 -4.12 7.71 -20.76
C PRO A 184 -4.87 7.68 -19.43
N PHE A 185 -4.46 6.76 -18.56
CA PHE A 185 -4.97 6.73 -17.19
C PHE A 185 -4.59 8.04 -16.49
N PRO A 186 -5.57 8.75 -15.90
CA PRO A 186 -5.25 9.94 -15.12
C PRO A 186 -4.31 9.53 -13.99
N ARG A 187 -3.21 10.27 -13.80
CA ARG A 187 -2.38 10.18 -12.59
C ARG A 187 -3.26 10.53 -11.39
N SER A 188 -3.95 9.53 -10.86
CA SER A 188 -4.90 9.66 -9.76
C SER A 188 -4.17 9.73 -8.42
N ASN A 189 -3.31 10.74 -8.32
CA ASN A 189 -2.68 11.29 -7.12
C ASN A 189 -1.53 12.15 -7.65
N PRO A 190 -1.73 13.44 -7.97
CA PRO A 190 -0.60 14.35 -7.91
C PRO A 190 -0.06 14.22 -6.48
N SER A 191 1.10 13.59 -6.34
CA SER A 191 1.88 13.58 -5.09
C SER A 191 1.81 15.01 -4.58
N ARG A 192 1.11 15.26 -3.47
CA ARG A 192 1.05 16.63 -2.93
C ARG A 192 2.50 17.07 -2.76
N PRO A 193 2.88 18.28 -3.22
CA PRO A 193 4.25 18.75 -3.05
C PRO A 193 4.61 18.58 -1.58
N SER A 194 5.63 17.77 -1.35
CA SER A 194 6.14 17.41 -0.04
C SER A 194 7.57 17.87 0.02
N ASP A 195 7.94 18.45 1.15
CA ASP A 195 9.33 18.79 1.42
C ASP A 195 10.15 17.54 1.81
N ALA A 196 9.57 16.33 1.71
CA ALA A 196 10.28 15.08 1.86
C ALA A 196 11.37 14.96 0.79
N ARG A 197 12.62 15.10 1.22
CA ARG A 197 13.80 14.94 0.40
C ARG A 197 14.72 13.92 1.05
N TYR A 198 15.29 13.06 0.24
CA TYR A 198 16.34 12.15 0.67
C TYR A 198 17.67 12.88 0.66
N ASP A 199 18.26 13.08 1.83
CA ASP A 199 19.71 13.18 1.91
C ASP A 199 20.33 11.77 1.85
N GLU A 200 21.67 11.69 1.78
CA GLU A 200 22.40 10.43 1.66
C GLU A 200 22.11 9.47 2.84
N THR A 201 22.08 10.00 4.06
CA THR A 201 21.85 9.21 5.27
C THR A 201 20.43 8.63 5.29
N THR A 202 19.43 9.47 5.01
CA THR A 202 18.01 9.09 4.95
C THR A 202 17.78 8.06 3.85
N ARG A 203 18.43 8.23 2.69
CA ARG A 203 18.38 7.27 1.58
C ARG A 203 18.95 5.91 2.00
N ALA A 204 20.12 5.89 2.64
CA ALA A 204 20.74 4.66 3.11
C ALA A 204 19.88 3.94 4.16
N THR A 205 19.29 4.68 5.11
CA THR A 205 18.36 4.10 6.09
C THR A 205 17.11 3.54 5.43
N ALA A 206 16.50 4.27 4.49
CA ALA A 206 15.34 3.78 3.74
C ALA A 206 15.66 2.50 2.94
N TYR A 207 16.83 2.44 2.32
CA TYR A 207 17.30 1.23 1.64
C TYR A 207 17.38 0.03 2.59
N ARG A 208 17.99 0.19 3.77
CA ARG A 208 18.09 -0.88 4.77
C ARG A 208 16.73 -1.36 5.25
N LEU A 209 15.82 -0.42 5.56
CA LEU A 209 14.45 -0.73 6.02
C LEU A 209 13.67 -1.59 5.01
N TYR A 210 13.84 -1.32 3.72
CA TYR A 210 13.07 -1.94 2.64
C TYR A 210 13.95 -2.78 1.71
N GLN A 211 15.10 -3.27 2.17
CA GLN A 211 16.05 -4.02 1.35
C GLN A 211 15.42 -5.22 0.63
N PRO A 212 14.52 -6.02 1.25
CA PRO A 212 13.81 -7.08 0.54
C PRO A 212 12.94 -6.59 -0.62
N ASP A 213 12.27 -5.45 -0.46
CA ASP A 213 11.48 -4.86 -1.55
C ASP A 213 12.40 -4.42 -2.70
N PHE A 214 13.55 -3.80 -2.40
CA PHE A 214 14.53 -3.48 -3.44
C PHE A 214 15.03 -4.74 -4.15
N ALA A 215 15.37 -5.80 -3.42
CA ALA A 215 15.87 -7.04 -4.03
C ALA A 215 14.82 -7.72 -4.92
N ALA A 216 13.57 -7.80 -4.45
CA ALA A 216 12.51 -8.54 -5.14
C ALA A 216 11.81 -7.72 -6.24
N LEU A 217 11.67 -6.41 -6.07
CA LEU A 217 10.77 -5.59 -6.89
C LEU A 217 11.51 -4.68 -7.89
N THR A 218 12.81 -4.40 -7.70
CA THR A 218 13.59 -3.54 -8.63
C THR A 218 13.61 -4.03 -10.09
N PRO A 219 13.70 -5.35 -10.38
CA PRO A 219 13.60 -5.84 -11.76
C PRO A 219 12.29 -5.41 -12.46
N TRP A 220 11.24 -5.14 -11.68
CA TRP A 220 9.92 -4.77 -12.16
C TRP A 220 9.71 -3.25 -12.21
N THR A 221 10.41 -2.49 -11.37
CA THR A 221 10.30 -1.01 -11.30
C THR A 221 11.40 -0.29 -12.07
N SER A 222 12.08 -0.96 -13.01
CA SER A 222 13.25 -0.41 -13.71
C SER A 222 12.87 0.71 -14.68
N SER A 223 12.82 1.92 -14.13
CA SER A 223 13.44 3.12 -14.67
C SER A 223 14.01 3.85 -13.46
N VAL A 224 15.34 3.84 -13.30
CA VAL A 224 16.01 4.74 -12.36
C VAL A 224 15.70 6.16 -12.82
N PRO A 225 14.98 7.00 -12.05
CA PRO A 225 14.86 8.41 -12.35
C PRO A 225 16.03 9.13 -11.67
N GLY A 226 16.92 9.72 -12.48
CA GLY A 226 17.86 10.74 -12.03
C GLY A 226 19.33 10.32 -12.00
N GLU A 227 20.00 10.49 -13.14
CA GLU A 227 21.07 11.50 -13.19
C GLU A 227 20.42 12.89 -13.36
#